data_AF-W4M0N3-F1
#
_entry.id   AF-W4M0N3-F1
#
_cell.length_a   1.000
_cell.length_b   1.000
_cell.length_c   1.000
_cell.angle_alpha   90.00
_cell.angle_beta   90.00
_cell.angle_gamma   90.00
#
_symmetry.space_group_name_H-M   'P 1'
#
loop_
_entity.id
_entity.type
_entity.pdbx_description
1 polymer ?
#
loop_
_entity_poly.entity_id
_entity_poly.type
_entity_poly.pdbx_seq_one_letter_code
_entity_poly.pdbx_strand_id
1 'polypeptide(L)'
;MCEGDIQEIAKIPSPQSYRKMEKMPDANFYSKCVPIWWRQYRPQFFNCGDRNDVLATYFTLLSLHDSDRSNSYLSPEKVFAIVDLDIQSKQIDNYTFSDTEAIYHDLYFQSKVNRENSVKHRIWITELIHKEAYFLLPDLQTVFDRFHTSPMYDDTSLVLHRIYLAMSDSLVNDSDIKNNLKTVRCRIDHCSGLELLDTTTLQDSWKNQFQKAQNDERKDELIFILLTICKAKSYWYQIRPSDHWNYSHDVFRDQLLLEIGSFYSKQDADVRLHIPCFFNLLYRFA
;
A
#
# COMPACT_ATOMS: atom_id res chain seq x y z
N MET A 1 4.82 10.50 1.37
CA MET A 1 4.28 9.14 1.62
C MET A 1 3.98 9.01 3.10
N CYS A 2 3.09 8.09 3.46
CA CYS A 2 2.73 7.84 4.85
C CYS A 2 3.90 7.19 5.64
N GLU A 3 3.86 7.28 6.96
CA GLU A 3 4.83 6.84 7.99
C GLU A 3 6.05 7.74 8.29
N GLY A 4 6.45 7.71 9.57
CA GLY A 4 7.62 8.39 10.14
C GLY A 4 7.24 9.46 11.18
N ASP A 5 7.95 9.53 12.31
CA ASP A 5 7.85 10.67 13.22
C ASP A 5 8.62 11.86 12.64
N ILE A 6 7.92 12.65 11.81
CA ILE A 6 8.50 13.85 11.19
C ILE A 6 8.80 14.95 12.22
N GLN A 7 8.28 14.86 13.45
CA GLN A 7 8.47 15.90 14.46
C GLN A 7 9.93 15.98 14.93
N GLU A 8 10.68 14.87 14.93
CA GLU A 8 12.11 14.91 15.21
C GLU A 8 12.92 15.57 14.09
N ILE A 9 12.52 15.36 12.83
CA ILE A 9 13.21 15.92 11.66
C ILE A 9 12.89 17.41 11.50
N ALA A 10 11.65 17.82 11.78
CA ALA A 10 11.21 19.22 11.75
C ALA A 10 11.96 20.11 12.75
N LYS A 11 12.53 19.55 13.83
CA LYS A 11 13.32 20.29 14.83
C LYS A 11 14.69 20.73 14.32
N ILE A 12 15.25 20.09 13.28
CA ILE A 12 16.55 20.46 12.69
C ILE A 12 16.45 20.40 11.15
N PRO A 13 15.77 21.37 10.52
CA PRO A 13 15.61 21.39 9.07
C PRO A 13 16.97 21.64 8.40
N SER A 14 17.44 20.67 7.62
CA SER A 14 18.65 20.79 6.82
C SER A 14 18.57 19.88 5.59
N PRO A 15 19.29 20.19 4.50
CA PRO A 15 19.37 19.28 3.35
C PRO A 15 19.80 17.85 3.73
N GLN A 16 20.61 17.72 4.79
CA GLN A 16 21.05 16.43 5.31
C GLN A 16 19.93 15.66 6.03
N SER A 17 19.01 16.35 6.70
CA SER A 17 17.88 15.71 7.37
C SER A 17 16.81 15.25 6.37
N TYR A 18 16.59 15.98 5.27
CA TYR A 18 15.75 15.51 4.15
C TYR A 18 16.33 14.28 3.44
N ARG A 19 17.66 14.21 3.25
CA ARG A 19 18.33 13.00 2.75
C ARG A 19 18.18 11.78 3.66
N LYS A 20 17.90 11.97 4.96
CA LYS A 20 17.60 10.86 5.87
C LYS A 20 16.18 10.35 5.69
N MET A 21 15.22 11.21 5.30
CA MET A 21 13.85 10.77 4.97
C MET A 21 13.84 9.83 3.76
N GLU A 22 14.69 10.06 2.76
CA GLU A 22 14.85 9.16 1.61
C GLU A 22 15.37 7.76 2.02
N LYS A 23 15.97 7.64 3.21
CA LYS A 23 16.49 6.37 3.75
C LYS A 23 15.52 5.68 4.69
N MET A 24 14.34 6.24 4.93
CA MET A 24 13.31 5.57 5.73
C MET A 24 12.82 4.31 5.00
N PRO A 25 12.34 3.28 5.73
CA PRO A 25 11.93 2.01 5.15
C PRO A 25 10.96 2.15 3.95
N ASP A 26 10.01 3.07 4.01
CA ASP A 26 9.03 3.24 2.93
C ASP A 26 9.61 3.92 1.71
N ALA A 27 10.38 5.00 1.90
CA ALA A 27 11.14 5.62 0.83
C ALA A 27 12.06 4.60 0.14
N ASN A 28 12.71 3.74 0.91
CA ASN A 28 13.52 2.64 0.37
C ASN A 28 12.66 1.63 -0.39
N PHE A 29 11.51 1.23 0.14
CA PHE A 29 10.60 0.28 -0.52
C PHE A 29 10.12 0.80 -1.88
N TYR A 30 9.53 2.00 -1.92
CA TYR A 30 9.04 2.58 -3.17
C TYR A 30 10.18 2.89 -4.14
N SER A 31 11.34 3.33 -3.64
CA SER A 31 12.55 3.49 -4.47
C SER A 31 13.00 2.17 -5.10
N LYS A 32 12.89 1.05 -4.38
CA LYS A 32 13.16 -0.30 -4.91
C LYS A 32 12.11 -0.80 -5.88
N CYS A 33 10.86 -0.35 -5.76
CA CYS A 33 9.79 -0.71 -6.67
C CYS A 33 9.88 -0.04 -8.06
N VAL A 34 10.70 1.01 -8.21
CA VAL A 34 10.89 1.67 -9.51
C VAL A 34 11.34 0.64 -10.57
N PRO A 35 10.67 0.54 -11.72
CA PRO A 35 10.98 -0.45 -12.73
C PRO A 35 12.44 -0.45 -13.18
N ILE A 36 13.01 -1.64 -13.39
CA ILE A 36 14.44 -1.80 -13.73
C ILE A 36 14.86 -1.10 -15.04
N TRP A 37 13.91 -0.86 -15.94
CA TRP A 37 14.13 -0.15 -17.19
C TRP A 37 14.16 1.38 -17.03
N TRP A 38 13.66 1.92 -15.91
CA TRP A 38 13.61 3.37 -15.65
C TRP A 38 14.97 3.86 -15.11
N ARG A 39 15.88 4.16 -16.02
CA ARG A 39 17.29 4.46 -15.70
C ARG A 39 17.60 5.92 -15.34
N GLN A 40 16.80 6.88 -15.81
CA GLN A 40 17.06 8.32 -15.67
C GLN A 40 15.84 9.05 -15.11
N TYR A 41 16.06 10.18 -14.43
CA TYR A 41 14.98 11.02 -13.86
C TYR A 41 14.00 10.21 -13.01
N ARG A 42 14.55 9.38 -12.11
CA ARG A 42 13.77 8.52 -11.22
C ARG A 42 13.05 9.36 -10.16
N PRO A 43 11.85 8.94 -9.73
CA PRO A 43 11.13 9.64 -8.67
C PRO A 43 11.91 9.58 -7.36
N GLN A 44 11.82 10.67 -6.60
CA GLN A 44 12.32 10.76 -5.23
C GLN A 44 11.15 10.63 -4.27
N PHE A 45 11.34 9.83 -3.22
CA PHE A 45 10.29 9.52 -2.26
C PHE A 45 10.66 10.09 -0.90
N PHE A 46 9.73 10.86 -0.34
CA PHE A 46 9.86 11.45 0.98
C PHE A 46 8.73 10.95 1.87
N ASN A 47 9.11 10.41 3.02
CA ASN A 47 8.20 10.11 4.12
C ASN A 47 7.74 11.43 4.75
N CYS A 48 6.43 11.59 4.90
CA CYS A 48 5.82 12.85 5.32
C CYS A 48 4.96 12.70 6.58
N GLY A 49 5.02 11.58 7.31
CA GLY A 49 4.16 11.38 8.49
C GLY A 49 2.87 10.65 8.16
N ASP A 50 1.75 10.97 8.77
CA ASP A 50 0.50 10.28 8.50
C ASP A 50 -0.18 10.77 7.20
N ARG A 51 -1.38 10.25 6.91
CA ARG A 51 -2.17 10.69 5.75
C ARG A 51 -2.50 12.19 5.74
N ASN A 52 -2.78 12.78 6.90
CA ASN A 52 -3.03 14.22 7.01
C ASN A 52 -1.77 14.99 6.67
N ASP A 53 -0.62 14.58 7.19
CA ASP A 53 0.65 15.24 6.96
C ASP A 53 1.07 15.15 5.48
N VAL A 54 0.82 14.02 4.82
CA VAL A 54 1.05 13.86 3.38
C VAL A 54 0.19 14.83 2.56
N LEU A 55 -1.11 14.88 2.83
CA LEU A 55 -2.04 15.78 2.12
C LEU A 55 -1.68 17.24 2.38
N ALA A 56 -1.43 17.61 3.63
CA ALA A 56 -1.04 18.96 4.02
C ALA A 56 0.28 19.37 3.36
N THR A 57 1.27 18.48 3.33
CA THR A 57 2.55 18.72 2.66
C THR A 57 2.35 18.96 1.17
N TYR A 58 1.56 18.12 0.50
CA TYR A 58 1.25 18.26 -0.93
C TYR A 58 0.64 19.63 -1.25
N PHE A 59 -0.43 20.03 -0.55
CA PHE A 59 -1.06 21.34 -0.78
C PHE A 59 -0.18 22.52 -0.37
N THR A 60 0.64 22.37 0.67
CA THR A 60 1.59 23.40 1.10
C THR A 60 2.64 23.64 0.03
N LEU A 61 3.19 22.58 -0.58
CA LEU A 61 4.18 22.71 -1.67
C LEU A 61 3.59 23.44 -2.88
N LEU A 62 2.35 23.12 -3.26
CA LEU A 62 1.66 23.82 -4.34
C LEU A 62 1.41 25.30 -4.00
N SER A 63 0.96 25.58 -2.78
CA SER A 63 0.71 26.95 -2.32
C SER A 63 1.99 27.79 -2.31
N LEU A 64 3.11 27.21 -1.87
CA LEU A 64 4.43 27.87 -1.88
C LEU A 64 4.92 28.14 -3.31
N HIS A 65 4.66 27.23 -4.25
CA HIS A 65 4.94 27.46 -5.66
C HIS A 65 4.12 28.62 -6.20
N ASP A 66 2.81 28.64 -5.93
CA ASP A 66 1.91 29.68 -6.43
C ASP A 66 2.19 31.07 -5.84
N SER A 67 2.71 31.15 -4.60
CA SER A 67 3.05 32.42 -3.98
C SER A 67 4.29 33.10 -4.56
N ASP A 68 5.23 32.34 -5.13
CA ASP A 68 6.43 32.87 -5.81
C ASP A 68 6.85 31.98 -6.99
N ARG A 69 6.02 31.98 -8.04
CA ARG A 69 6.27 31.19 -9.24
C ARG A 69 7.59 31.53 -9.92
N SER A 70 8.05 32.79 -9.81
CA SER A 70 9.30 33.26 -10.43
C SER A 70 10.56 32.65 -9.82
N ASN A 71 10.54 32.32 -8.53
CA ASN A 71 11.68 31.73 -7.82
C ASN A 71 11.43 30.28 -7.39
N SER A 72 10.33 29.67 -7.82
CA SER A 72 10.03 28.28 -7.52
C SER A 72 10.74 27.33 -8.48
N TYR A 73 11.51 26.39 -7.93
CA TYR A 73 12.09 25.27 -8.67
C TYR A 73 11.15 24.05 -8.74
N LEU A 74 9.93 24.18 -8.20
CA LEU A 74 8.93 23.13 -8.23
C LEU A 74 8.27 23.11 -9.61
N SER A 75 8.15 21.91 -10.18
CA SER A 75 7.30 21.62 -11.32
C SER A 75 6.02 20.96 -10.81
N PRO A 76 4.91 21.70 -10.57
CA PRO A 76 3.70 21.17 -9.94
C PRO A 76 3.17 19.90 -10.62
N GLU A 77 3.31 19.81 -11.94
CA GLU A 77 2.88 18.67 -12.74
C GLU A 77 3.65 17.37 -12.45
N LYS A 78 4.84 17.48 -11.83
CA LYS A 78 5.71 16.35 -11.43
C LYS A 78 5.59 16.00 -9.95
N VAL A 79 4.84 16.78 -9.16
CA VAL A 79 4.62 16.52 -7.74
C VAL A 79 3.45 15.57 -7.57
N PHE A 80 3.63 14.53 -6.77
CA PHE A 80 2.56 13.61 -6.43
C PHE A 80 2.61 13.23 -4.95
N ALA A 81 1.46 12.81 -4.43
CA ALA A 81 1.31 12.28 -3.09
C ALA A 81 0.88 10.81 -3.18
N ILE A 82 1.54 9.94 -2.42
CA ILE A 82 1.06 8.57 -2.16
C ILE A 82 0.52 8.57 -0.74
N VAL A 83 -0.75 8.21 -0.63
CA VAL A 83 -1.52 8.18 0.60
C VAL A 83 -2.01 6.76 0.80
N ASP A 84 -1.73 6.17 1.95
CA ASP A 84 -2.29 4.85 2.26
C ASP A 84 -3.82 4.96 2.33
N LEU A 85 -4.48 3.95 1.76
CA LEU A 85 -5.90 3.74 2.00
C LEU A 85 -6.13 3.63 3.51
N ASP A 86 -7.31 3.99 3.96
CA ASP A 86 -7.73 3.72 5.33
C ASP A 86 -9.22 3.45 5.25
N ILE A 87 -9.73 2.58 6.10
CA ILE A 87 -11.18 2.33 6.18
C ILE A 87 -11.98 3.59 6.54
N GLN A 88 -11.34 4.54 7.22
CA GLN A 88 -11.90 5.85 7.53
C GLN A 88 -11.58 6.82 6.41
N SER A 89 -12.60 7.35 5.73
CA SER A 89 -12.43 8.40 4.71
C SER A 89 -11.91 9.70 5.33
N LYS A 90 -11.09 10.45 4.57
CA LYS A 90 -10.60 11.78 4.97
C LYS A 90 -11.07 12.82 3.95
N GLN A 91 -11.75 13.85 4.45
CA GLN A 91 -12.16 15.01 3.64
C GLN A 91 -10.94 15.78 3.13
N ILE A 92 -11.05 16.29 1.91
CA ILE A 92 -10.03 17.07 1.21
C ILE A 92 -10.67 18.37 0.76
N ASP A 93 -10.24 19.48 1.35
CA ASP A 93 -10.75 20.80 1.01
C ASP A 93 -10.11 21.33 -0.29
N ASN A 94 -10.89 22.06 -1.09
CA ASN A 94 -10.41 22.76 -2.30
C ASN A 94 -9.74 21.86 -3.34
N TYR A 95 -10.19 20.61 -3.46
CA TYR A 95 -9.74 19.66 -4.48
C TYR A 95 -10.91 19.12 -5.29
N THR A 96 -10.64 18.60 -6.49
CA THR A 96 -11.68 18.06 -7.39
C THR A 96 -12.48 16.91 -6.75
N PHE A 97 -11.87 16.20 -5.80
CA PHE A 97 -12.49 15.13 -5.04
C PHE A 97 -12.72 15.58 -3.60
N SER A 98 -13.90 15.28 -3.05
CA SER A 98 -14.29 15.68 -1.70
C SER A 98 -13.51 14.95 -0.60
N ASP A 99 -13.06 13.72 -0.88
CA ASP A 99 -12.40 12.89 0.10
C ASP A 99 -11.57 11.76 -0.53
N THR A 100 -10.86 11.02 0.32
CA THR A 100 -9.99 9.92 -0.11
C THR A 100 -10.74 8.72 -0.70
N GLU A 101 -12.00 8.47 -0.31
CA GLU A 101 -12.79 7.40 -0.94
C GLU A 101 -13.22 7.77 -2.35
N ALA A 102 -13.57 9.04 -2.58
CA ALA A 102 -13.88 9.53 -3.92
C ALA A 102 -12.67 9.40 -4.87
N ILE A 103 -11.45 9.67 -4.39
CA ILE A 103 -10.23 9.41 -5.16
C ILE A 103 -10.04 7.90 -5.40
N TYR A 104 -10.20 7.07 -4.35
CA TYR A 104 -10.08 5.61 -4.46
C TYR A 104 -11.01 5.03 -5.53
N HIS A 105 -12.30 5.37 -5.51
CA HIS A 105 -13.27 4.87 -6.48
C HIS A 105 -13.07 5.41 -7.91
N ASP A 106 -12.36 6.53 -8.08
CA ASP A 106 -11.98 7.02 -9.40
C ASP A 106 -10.71 6.33 -9.94
N LEU A 107 -9.78 6.00 -9.04
CA LEU A 107 -8.54 5.27 -9.34
C LEU A 107 -8.75 3.78 -9.60
N TYR A 108 -9.74 3.15 -8.97
CA TYR A 108 -9.93 1.70 -8.99
C TYR A 108 -11.36 1.31 -9.36
N PHE A 109 -11.48 0.30 -10.23
CA PHE A 109 -12.74 -0.33 -10.59
C PHE A 109 -12.65 -1.84 -10.35
N GLN A 110 -13.47 -2.35 -9.43
CA GLN A 110 -13.50 -3.78 -9.06
C GLN A 110 -12.10 -4.34 -8.72
N SER A 111 -11.39 -3.64 -7.82
CA SER A 111 -10.02 -3.99 -7.39
C SER A 111 -9.01 -4.11 -8.54
N LYS A 112 -9.13 -3.20 -9.54
CA LYS A 112 -8.19 -3.04 -10.63
C LYS A 112 -7.96 -1.57 -10.92
N VAL A 113 -6.73 -1.23 -11.32
CA VAL A 113 -6.37 0.15 -11.70
C VAL A 113 -7.16 0.62 -12.92
N ASN A 114 -7.89 1.73 -12.77
CA ASN A 114 -8.55 2.44 -13.87
C ASN A 114 -7.57 3.39 -14.57
N ARG A 115 -6.82 2.86 -15.54
CA ARG A 115 -5.77 3.60 -16.26
C ARG A 115 -6.22 4.91 -16.90
N GLU A 116 -7.46 4.98 -17.39
CA GLU A 116 -7.98 6.18 -18.05
C GLU A 116 -8.11 7.35 -17.07
N ASN A 117 -8.54 7.05 -15.84
CA ASN A 117 -8.65 8.05 -14.80
C ASN A 117 -7.31 8.31 -14.12
N SER A 118 -6.54 7.26 -13.85
CA SER A 118 -5.27 7.35 -13.11
C SER A 118 -4.26 8.34 -13.70
N VAL A 119 -4.24 8.57 -15.01
CA VAL A 119 -3.35 9.59 -15.64
C VAL A 119 -3.67 11.04 -15.27
N LYS A 120 -4.84 11.29 -14.66
CA LYS A 120 -5.30 12.62 -14.25
C LYS A 120 -4.98 12.91 -12.78
N HIS A 121 -4.55 11.89 -12.02
CA HIS A 121 -4.33 12.01 -10.58
C HIS A 121 -2.91 12.48 -10.24
N ARG A 122 -2.83 13.23 -9.14
CA ARG A 122 -1.57 13.59 -8.47
C ARG A 122 -1.56 13.14 -7.01
N ILE A 123 -2.73 12.96 -6.41
CA ILE A 123 -2.88 12.26 -5.15
C ILE A 123 -3.30 10.84 -5.47
N TRP A 124 -2.52 9.87 -5.01
CA TRP A 124 -2.72 8.45 -5.22
C TRP A 124 -3.05 7.82 -3.89
N ILE A 125 -4.28 7.36 -3.74
CA ILE A 125 -4.67 6.48 -2.64
C ILE A 125 -4.22 5.08 -3.00
N THR A 126 -3.59 4.32 -2.09
CA THR A 126 -3.25 2.93 -2.38
C THR A 126 -4.49 2.08 -2.62
N GLU A 127 -4.36 1.00 -3.40
CA GLU A 127 -5.46 0.06 -3.65
C GLU A 127 -5.77 -0.79 -2.41
N LEU A 128 -4.73 -1.21 -1.71
CA LEU A 128 -4.82 -2.04 -0.51
C LEU A 128 -4.73 -1.18 0.74
N ILE A 129 -5.28 -1.68 1.85
CA ILE A 129 -5.54 -0.86 3.03
C ILE A 129 -4.30 -0.20 3.61
N HIS A 130 -3.10 -0.76 3.47
CA HIS A 130 -1.83 -0.10 3.79
C HIS A 130 -0.71 -0.70 2.93
N LYS A 131 0.49 -0.10 2.95
CA LYS A 131 1.65 -0.67 2.26
C LYS A 131 1.93 -2.13 2.63
N GLU A 132 1.77 -2.53 3.90
CA GLU A 132 2.05 -3.90 4.34
C GLU A 132 1.16 -4.94 3.67
N ALA A 133 -0.02 -4.55 3.21
CA ALA A 133 -0.91 -5.45 2.49
C ALA A 133 -0.28 -5.88 1.15
N TYR A 134 0.51 -5.01 0.51
CA TYR A 134 1.27 -5.39 -0.67
C TYR A 134 2.32 -6.45 -0.35
N PHE A 135 2.89 -6.46 0.85
CA PHE A 135 3.91 -7.44 1.23
C PHE A 135 3.34 -8.85 1.39
N LEU A 136 2.01 -8.99 1.35
CA LEU A 136 1.31 -10.25 1.55
C LEU A 136 0.51 -10.67 0.32
N LEU A 137 0.79 -10.13 -0.88
CA LEU A 137 0.15 -10.62 -2.11
C LEU A 137 0.54 -12.08 -2.42
N PRO A 138 -0.36 -12.89 -3.02
CA PRO A 138 -0.10 -14.31 -3.30
C PRO A 138 1.18 -14.57 -4.09
N ASP A 139 1.46 -13.73 -5.09
CA ASP A 139 2.64 -13.85 -5.96
C ASP A 139 3.98 -13.78 -5.19
N LEU A 140 3.96 -13.14 -4.01
CA LEU A 140 5.13 -13.00 -3.15
C LEU A 140 5.49 -14.28 -2.40
N GLN A 141 4.65 -15.33 -2.41
CA GLN A 141 5.03 -16.62 -1.83
C GLN A 141 6.39 -17.08 -2.37
N THR A 142 6.62 -16.91 -3.68
CA THR A 142 7.89 -17.27 -4.32
C THR A 142 9.09 -16.44 -3.85
N VAL A 143 8.87 -15.20 -3.40
CA VAL A 143 9.91 -14.36 -2.81
C VAL A 143 10.28 -14.90 -1.44
N PHE A 144 9.29 -15.27 -0.62
CA PHE A 144 9.52 -15.87 0.69
C PHE A 144 10.22 -17.22 0.60
N ASP A 145 9.79 -18.08 -0.33
CA ASP A 145 10.37 -19.42 -0.53
C ASP A 145 11.84 -19.40 -0.97
N ARG A 146 12.24 -18.34 -1.67
CA ARG A 146 13.60 -18.16 -2.22
C ARG A 146 14.48 -17.25 -1.37
N PHE A 147 13.94 -16.67 -0.30
CA PHE A 147 14.70 -15.77 0.54
C PHE A 147 15.79 -16.55 1.28
N HIS A 148 16.99 -15.98 1.36
CA HIS A 148 18.18 -16.66 1.87
C HIS A 148 18.05 -17.12 3.33
N THR A 149 17.23 -16.43 4.13
CA THR A 149 16.86 -16.84 5.48
C THR A 149 15.37 -17.17 5.49
N SER A 150 15.01 -18.43 5.70
CA SER A 150 13.61 -18.88 5.64
C SER A 150 12.72 -18.06 6.57
N PRO A 151 11.75 -17.30 6.04
CA PRO A 151 10.77 -16.60 6.85
C PRO A 151 9.85 -17.57 7.57
N MET A 152 9.46 -17.22 8.79
CA MET A 152 8.59 -18.01 9.64
C MET A 152 7.38 -17.19 10.09
N TYR A 153 6.24 -17.86 10.26
CA TYR A 153 5.02 -17.33 10.83
C TYR A 153 4.44 -18.40 11.76
N ASP A 154 4.15 -18.04 13.01
CA ASP A 154 3.63 -18.98 14.02
C ASP A 154 4.54 -20.22 14.13
N ASP A 155 5.82 -19.98 14.39
CA ASP A 155 6.90 -20.97 14.61
C ASP A 155 7.06 -22.04 13.51
N THR A 156 6.60 -21.74 12.30
CA THR A 156 6.67 -22.65 11.15
C THR A 156 7.01 -21.87 9.89
N SER A 157 7.44 -22.58 8.83
CA SER A 157 7.73 -21.95 7.53
C SER A 157 6.55 -21.12 7.04
N LEU A 158 6.84 -19.90 6.58
CA LEU A 158 5.83 -18.96 6.11
C LEU A 158 5.08 -19.50 4.90
N VAL A 159 3.77 -19.66 5.06
CA VAL A 159 2.82 -19.91 3.97
C VAL A 159 1.73 -18.84 4.05
N LEU A 160 1.67 -17.97 3.04
CA LEU A 160 0.75 -16.83 3.00
C LEU A 160 -0.72 -17.24 3.16
N HIS A 161 -1.08 -18.42 2.65
CA HIS A 161 -2.41 -19.01 2.85
C HIS A 161 -2.84 -19.02 4.33
N ARG A 162 -1.92 -19.32 5.26
CA ARG A 162 -2.22 -19.32 6.70
C ARG A 162 -2.47 -17.92 7.25
N ILE A 163 -1.77 -16.92 6.71
CA ILE A 163 -2.01 -15.52 7.08
C ILE A 163 -3.41 -15.10 6.62
N TYR A 164 -3.83 -15.45 5.39
CA TYR A 164 -5.17 -15.11 4.91
C TYR A 164 -6.27 -15.75 5.75
N LEU A 165 -6.10 -17.01 6.16
CA LEU A 165 -7.04 -17.65 7.09
C LEU A 165 -7.07 -16.92 8.44
N ALA A 166 -5.91 -16.59 9.01
CA ALA A 166 -5.83 -15.86 10.28
C ALA A 166 -6.41 -14.43 10.19
N MET A 167 -6.24 -13.75 9.06
CA MET A 167 -6.90 -12.48 8.75
C MET A 167 -8.42 -12.65 8.70
N SER A 168 -8.91 -13.67 8.00
CA SER A 168 -10.35 -13.96 7.93
C SER A 168 -10.94 -14.30 9.30
N ASP A 169 -10.21 -15.01 10.15
CA ASP A 169 -10.63 -15.36 11.51
C ASP A 169 -10.75 -14.13 12.44
N SER A 170 -9.98 -13.07 12.13
CA SER A 170 -10.01 -11.83 12.91
C SER A 170 -11.16 -10.87 12.56
N LEU A 171 -11.78 -11.02 11.38
CA LEU A 171 -12.83 -10.13 10.87
C LEU A 171 -13.94 -9.87 11.89
N VAL A 172 -14.41 -10.93 12.56
CA VAL A 172 -15.50 -10.85 13.55
C VAL A 172 -15.15 -10.02 14.78
N ASN A 173 -13.88 -9.76 15.05
CA ASN A 173 -13.42 -8.99 16.21
C ASN A 173 -12.82 -7.63 15.83
N ASP A 174 -12.72 -7.32 14.54
CA ASP A 174 -12.15 -6.06 14.06
C ASP A 174 -13.14 -4.90 14.26
N SER A 175 -12.86 -4.05 15.24
CA SER A 175 -13.70 -2.89 15.55
C SER A 175 -13.72 -1.84 14.44
N ASP A 176 -12.61 -1.69 13.70
CA ASP A 176 -12.52 -0.70 12.63
C ASP A 176 -13.41 -1.12 11.47
N ILE A 177 -13.41 -2.40 11.11
CA ILE A 177 -14.31 -2.96 10.09
C ILE A 177 -15.76 -2.85 10.54
N LYS A 178 -16.08 -3.23 11.79
CA LYS A 178 -17.45 -3.12 12.33
C LYS A 178 -18.00 -1.70 12.26
N ASN A 179 -17.21 -0.72 12.67
CA ASN A 179 -17.63 0.68 12.73
C ASN A 179 -17.75 1.31 11.33
N ASN A 180 -17.12 0.73 10.31
CA ASN A 180 -17.05 1.28 8.96
C ASN A 180 -17.60 0.30 7.89
N LEU A 181 -18.55 -0.57 8.27
CA LEU A 181 -19.13 -1.59 7.37
C LEU A 181 -19.71 -1.01 6.07
N LYS A 182 -20.22 0.23 6.10
CA LYS A 182 -20.73 0.89 4.88
C LYS A 182 -19.60 1.09 3.86
N THR A 183 -18.44 1.59 4.29
CA THR A 183 -17.27 1.77 3.42
C THR A 183 -16.77 0.42 2.90
N VAL A 184 -16.67 -0.58 3.79
CA VAL A 184 -16.28 -1.95 3.43
C VAL A 184 -17.18 -2.48 2.33
N ARG A 185 -18.50 -2.38 2.50
CA ARG A 185 -19.49 -2.79 1.50
C ARG A 185 -19.25 -2.14 0.15
N CYS A 186 -19.12 -0.81 0.11
CA CYS A 186 -18.92 -0.09 -1.15
C CYS A 186 -17.64 -0.51 -1.89
N ARG A 187 -16.60 -0.94 -1.18
CA ARG A 187 -15.35 -1.40 -1.82
C ARG A 187 -15.49 -2.79 -2.43
N ILE A 188 -16.25 -3.68 -1.80
CA ILE A 188 -16.22 -5.13 -2.09
C ILE A 188 -17.55 -5.70 -2.61
N ASP A 189 -18.55 -4.84 -2.85
CA ASP A 189 -19.88 -5.23 -3.34
C ASP A 189 -19.87 -5.95 -4.69
N HIS A 190 -18.85 -5.68 -5.50
CA HIS A 190 -18.62 -6.35 -6.77
C HIS A 190 -18.27 -7.85 -6.62
N CYS A 191 -17.81 -8.27 -5.45
CA CYS A 191 -17.44 -9.66 -5.21
C CYS A 191 -18.66 -10.53 -4.93
N SER A 192 -19.00 -11.35 -5.91
CA SER A 192 -20.13 -12.28 -5.80
C SER A 192 -19.98 -13.26 -4.63
N GLY A 193 -21.08 -13.61 -3.97
CA GLY A 193 -21.11 -14.68 -2.97
C GLY A 193 -20.57 -14.31 -1.58
N LEU A 194 -20.18 -13.06 -1.34
CA LEU A 194 -19.91 -12.52 -0.01
C LEU A 194 -21.18 -11.95 0.61
N GLU A 195 -21.41 -12.24 1.89
CA GLU A 195 -22.51 -11.70 2.66
C GLU A 195 -22.00 -10.54 3.51
N LEU A 196 -22.50 -9.33 3.25
CA LEU A 196 -21.92 -8.11 3.81
C LEU A 196 -22.77 -7.51 4.95
N LEU A 197 -23.70 -8.26 5.54
CA LEU A 197 -24.65 -7.77 6.54
C LEU A 197 -23.95 -7.35 7.84
N ASP A 198 -22.95 -8.10 8.27
CA ASP A 198 -22.10 -7.81 9.41
C ASP A 198 -20.75 -8.52 9.25
N THR A 199 -19.86 -8.34 10.22
CA THR A 199 -18.52 -8.97 10.17
C THR A 199 -18.55 -10.48 10.31
N THR A 200 -19.58 -11.05 10.95
CA THR A 200 -19.72 -12.51 11.15
C THR A 200 -20.11 -13.16 9.83
N THR A 201 -21.15 -12.66 9.19
CA THR A 201 -21.62 -13.11 7.87
C THR A 201 -20.55 -12.89 6.80
N LEU A 202 -19.79 -11.79 6.85
CA LEU A 202 -18.64 -11.56 5.97
C LEU A 202 -17.54 -12.62 6.17
N GLN A 203 -17.17 -12.90 7.42
CA GLN A 203 -16.19 -13.93 7.74
C GLN A 203 -16.63 -15.31 7.22
N ASP A 204 -17.85 -15.73 7.56
CA ASP A 204 -18.37 -17.05 7.21
C ASP A 204 -18.49 -17.23 5.70
N SER A 205 -19.06 -16.23 5.01
CA SER A 205 -19.18 -16.26 3.55
C SER A 205 -17.82 -16.24 2.87
N TRP A 206 -16.86 -15.41 3.33
CA TRP A 206 -15.51 -15.38 2.79
C TRP A 206 -14.82 -16.74 2.92
N LYS A 207 -14.83 -17.34 4.12
CA LYS A 207 -14.19 -18.66 4.36
C LYS A 207 -14.83 -19.76 3.51
N ASN A 208 -16.15 -19.77 3.42
CA ASN A 208 -16.90 -20.71 2.59
C ASN A 208 -16.56 -20.55 1.09
N GLN A 209 -16.51 -19.32 0.58
CA GLN A 209 -16.13 -19.04 -0.80
C GLN A 209 -14.67 -19.45 -1.07
N PHE A 210 -13.77 -19.15 -0.15
CA PHE A 210 -12.34 -19.42 -0.29
C PHE A 210 -12.02 -20.92 -0.29
N GLN A 211 -12.69 -21.70 0.58
CA GLN A 211 -12.56 -23.16 0.62
C GLN A 211 -13.17 -23.84 -0.61
N LYS A 212 -14.27 -23.30 -1.16
CA LYS A 212 -14.96 -23.85 -2.33
C LYS A 212 -14.34 -23.44 -3.67
N ALA A 213 -13.50 -22.40 -3.69
CA ALA A 213 -12.87 -21.90 -4.90
C ALA A 213 -12.05 -22.99 -5.60
N GLN A 214 -12.44 -23.30 -6.84
CA GLN A 214 -11.83 -24.37 -7.64
C GLN A 214 -10.62 -23.89 -8.44
N ASN A 215 -10.45 -22.59 -8.61
CA ASN A 215 -9.35 -21.98 -9.35
C ASN A 215 -8.65 -20.91 -8.52
N ASP A 216 -7.42 -20.59 -8.93
CA ASP A 216 -6.58 -19.63 -8.22
C ASP A 216 -7.08 -18.19 -8.44
N GLU A 217 -7.64 -17.86 -9.61
CA GLU A 217 -8.21 -16.53 -9.87
C GLU A 217 -9.26 -16.10 -8.84
N ARG A 218 -10.16 -17.03 -8.45
CA ARG A 218 -11.18 -16.76 -7.44
C ARG A 218 -10.58 -16.65 -6.04
N LYS A 219 -9.54 -17.43 -5.74
CA LYS A 219 -8.84 -17.32 -4.45
C LYS A 219 -8.12 -15.99 -4.35
N ASP A 220 -7.45 -15.57 -5.42
CA ASP A 220 -6.76 -14.30 -5.50
C ASP A 220 -7.75 -13.15 -5.30
N GLU A 221 -8.88 -13.14 -6.00
CA GLU A 221 -9.94 -12.12 -5.81
C GLU A 221 -10.36 -12.01 -4.34
N LEU A 222 -10.62 -13.13 -3.67
CA LEU A 222 -10.96 -13.16 -2.25
C LEU A 222 -9.83 -12.65 -1.35
N ILE A 223 -8.57 -12.98 -1.66
CA ILE A 223 -7.39 -12.49 -0.92
C ILE A 223 -7.23 -10.99 -1.10
N PHE A 224 -7.37 -10.47 -2.33
CA PHE A 224 -7.31 -9.04 -2.63
C PHE A 224 -8.35 -8.25 -1.85
N ILE A 225 -9.58 -8.76 -1.77
CA ILE A 225 -10.65 -8.18 -0.95
C ILE A 225 -10.25 -8.11 0.51
N LEU A 226 -9.71 -9.20 1.06
CA LEU A 226 -9.27 -9.26 2.44
C LEU A 226 -8.17 -8.21 2.71
N LEU A 227 -7.20 -8.09 1.80
CA LEU A 227 -6.10 -7.12 1.88
C LEU A 227 -6.55 -5.66 1.65
N THR A 228 -7.72 -5.45 1.04
CA THR A 228 -8.33 -4.12 0.83
C THR A 228 -9.04 -3.61 2.10
N ILE A 229 -9.45 -4.50 3.01
CA ILE A 229 -10.28 -4.15 4.17
C ILE A 229 -9.62 -4.46 5.52
N CYS A 230 -8.69 -5.42 5.58
CA CYS A 230 -8.04 -5.85 6.82
C CYS A 230 -6.62 -5.30 6.92
N LYS A 231 -6.32 -4.67 8.05
CA LYS A 231 -4.98 -4.13 8.34
C LYS A 231 -3.95 -5.25 8.40
N ALA A 232 -3.04 -5.28 7.42
CA ALA A 232 -2.00 -6.31 7.29
C ALA A 232 -0.80 -6.13 8.24
N LYS A 233 -0.66 -4.95 8.86
CA LYS A 233 0.53 -4.56 9.61
C LYS A 233 0.87 -5.55 10.73
N SER A 234 -0.09 -5.93 11.55
CA SER A 234 0.13 -6.89 12.66
C SER A 234 0.59 -8.28 12.18
N TYR A 235 0.13 -8.73 11.00
CA TYR A 235 0.53 -9.99 10.40
C TYR A 235 1.95 -9.92 9.83
N TRP A 236 2.29 -8.81 9.16
CA TRP A 236 3.65 -8.56 8.68
C TRP A 236 4.68 -8.58 9.82
N TYR A 237 4.40 -7.95 10.96
CA TYR A 237 5.31 -7.94 12.12
C TYR A 237 5.45 -9.29 12.83
N GLN A 238 4.53 -10.24 12.60
CA GLN A 238 4.65 -11.60 13.10
C GLN A 238 5.58 -12.48 12.24
N ILE A 239 5.92 -12.03 11.02
CA ILE A 239 6.90 -12.72 10.19
C ILE A 239 8.29 -12.48 10.78
N ARG A 240 8.98 -13.58 11.10
CA ARG A 240 10.28 -13.61 11.78
C ARG A 240 11.28 -14.43 10.98
N PRO A 241 12.58 -14.17 11.12
CA PRO A 241 13.59 -15.07 10.59
C PRO A 241 13.57 -16.42 11.34
N SER A 242 14.19 -17.44 10.74
CA SER A 242 14.55 -18.66 11.47
C SER A 242 15.67 -18.42 12.48
N ASP A 243 15.86 -19.36 13.41
CA ASP A 243 16.81 -19.27 14.53
C ASP A 243 18.27 -19.04 14.14
N HIS A 244 18.62 -19.23 12.86
CA HIS A 244 19.97 -19.06 12.34
C HIS A 244 20.31 -17.60 12.01
N TRP A 245 19.37 -16.68 12.21
CA TRP A 245 19.55 -15.26 11.94
C TRP A 245 20.22 -14.54 13.11
N ASN A 246 21.37 -13.92 12.83
CA ASN A 246 22.21 -13.31 13.86
C ASN A 246 21.92 -11.82 14.13
N TYR A 247 20.97 -11.20 13.43
CA TYR A 247 20.63 -9.79 13.55
C TYR A 247 19.24 -9.57 14.15
N SER A 248 18.80 -8.32 14.31
CA SER A 248 17.45 -8.04 14.77
C SER A 248 16.39 -8.44 13.74
N HIS A 249 15.15 -8.63 14.21
CA HIS A 249 14.00 -8.87 13.33
C HIS A 249 13.71 -7.68 12.41
N ASP A 250 14.05 -6.47 12.81
CA ASP A 250 13.90 -5.27 11.97
C ASP A 250 14.83 -5.32 10.77
N VAL A 251 16.11 -5.67 10.97
CA VAL A 251 17.06 -5.83 9.86
C VAL A 251 16.60 -6.93 8.89
N PHE A 252 16.05 -8.03 9.42
CA PHE A 252 15.47 -9.09 8.59
C PHE A 252 14.31 -8.58 7.73
N ARG A 253 13.34 -7.89 8.34
CA ARG A 253 12.19 -7.34 7.62
C ARG A 253 12.59 -6.27 6.61
N ASP A 254 13.57 -5.43 6.94
CA ASP A 254 14.10 -4.43 6.01
C ASP A 254 14.71 -5.11 4.78
N GLN A 255 15.50 -6.17 4.93
CA GLN A 255 16.04 -6.90 3.79
C GLN A 255 14.95 -7.59 2.96
N LEU A 256 13.98 -8.22 3.64
CA LEU A 256 12.86 -8.87 2.97
C LEU A 256 12.00 -7.86 2.20
N LEU A 257 11.79 -6.67 2.77
CA LEU A 257 11.09 -5.56 2.12
C LEU A 257 11.78 -5.11 0.83
N LEU A 258 13.12 -5.08 0.81
CA LEU A 258 13.88 -4.74 -0.40
C LEU A 258 13.74 -5.84 -1.48
N GLU A 259 13.66 -7.12 -1.11
CA GLU A 259 13.40 -8.22 -2.06
C GLU A 259 11.98 -8.17 -2.61
N ILE A 260 11.00 -7.82 -1.79
CA ILE A 260 9.62 -7.57 -2.24
C ILE A 260 9.58 -6.38 -3.21
N GLY A 261 10.28 -5.28 -2.90
CA GLY A 261 10.40 -4.14 -3.82
C GLY A 261 11.07 -4.53 -5.15
N SER A 262 12.12 -5.36 -5.09
CA SER A 262 12.79 -5.95 -6.24
C SER A 262 11.85 -6.81 -7.08
N PHE A 263 10.97 -7.60 -6.45
CA PHE A 263 9.90 -8.33 -7.14
C PHE A 263 9.02 -7.38 -7.95
N TYR A 264 8.50 -6.31 -7.36
CA TYR A 264 7.63 -5.35 -8.05
C TYR A 264 8.32 -4.64 -9.21
N SER A 265 9.60 -4.27 -9.06
CA SER A 265 10.38 -3.59 -10.11
C SER A 265 10.56 -4.39 -11.39
N LYS A 266 10.35 -5.71 -11.32
CA LYS A 266 10.51 -6.66 -12.43
C LYS A 266 9.19 -7.04 -13.08
N GLN A 267 8.06 -6.68 -12.45
CA GLN A 267 6.75 -6.98 -13.00
C GLN A 267 6.40 -6.03 -14.13
N ASP A 268 5.66 -6.55 -15.11
CA ASP A 268 4.97 -5.71 -16.07
C ASP A 268 3.85 -4.93 -15.39
N ALA A 269 3.43 -3.83 -16.00
CA ALA A 269 2.27 -3.08 -15.56
C ALA A 269 1.00 -3.86 -15.89
N ASP A 270 0.68 -4.91 -15.12
CA ASP A 270 -0.61 -5.60 -15.12
C ASP A 270 -1.59 -4.83 -14.22
N VAL A 271 -2.84 -4.64 -14.65
CA VAL A 271 -3.86 -3.89 -13.89
C VAL A 271 -4.22 -4.53 -12.54
N ARG A 272 -3.88 -5.81 -12.35
CA ARG A 272 -4.01 -6.54 -11.07
C ARG A 272 -2.88 -6.20 -10.08
N LEU A 273 -1.79 -5.63 -10.57
CA LEU A 273 -0.63 -5.23 -9.77
C LEU A 273 -0.53 -3.71 -9.73
N HIS A 274 -1.11 -3.12 -8.68
CA HIS A 274 -1.15 -1.67 -8.51
C HIS A 274 0.23 -1.00 -8.55
N ILE A 275 1.23 -1.49 -7.81
CA ILE A 275 2.55 -0.86 -7.73
C ILE A 275 3.22 -0.74 -9.11
N PRO A 276 3.36 -1.81 -9.91
CA PRO A 276 3.86 -1.71 -11.29
C PRO A 276 3.06 -0.74 -12.17
N CYS A 277 1.73 -0.75 -12.07
CA CYS A 277 0.87 0.20 -12.79
C CYS A 277 1.14 1.65 -12.40
N PHE A 278 1.22 1.93 -11.11
CA PHE A 278 1.53 3.24 -10.57
C PHE A 278 2.84 3.78 -11.15
N PHE A 279 3.93 3.00 -11.13
CA PHE A 279 5.21 3.42 -11.69
C PHE A 279 5.18 3.62 -13.21
N ASN A 280 4.47 2.78 -13.95
CA ASN A 280 4.30 2.97 -15.39
C ASN A 280 3.57 4.27 -15.72
N LEU A 281 2.60 4.66 -14.89
CA LEU A 281 1.86 5.90 -15.04
C LEU A 281 2.71 7.10 -14.63
N LEU A 282 3.46 7.01 -13.53
CA LEU A 282 4.42 8.05 -13.10
C LEU A 282 5.46 8.36 -14.17
N TYR A 283 5.96 7.34 -14.88
CA TYR A 283 6.93 7.54 -15.94
C TYR A 283 6.44 8.49 -17.06
N ARG A 284 5.13 8.58 -17.26
CA ARG A 284 4.54 9.50 -18.25
C ARG A 284 4.62 10.97 -17.83
N PHE A 285 4.90 11.25 -16.55
CA PHE A 285 5.10 12.60 -16.03
C PHE A 285 6.59 12.97 -15.86
N ALA A 286 7.49 12.02 -16.09
CA ALA A 286 8.93 12.16 -15.86
C ALA A 286 9.61 13.05 -16.91
#